data_AF-A0A2W7PPI9-F1
#
_entry.id   AF-A0A2W7PPI9-F1
#
_cell.length_a   1.000
_cell.length_b   1.000
_cell.length_c   1.000
_cell.angle_alpha   90.00
_cell.angle_beta   90.00
_cell.angle_gamma   90.00
#
_symmetry.space_group_name_H-M   'P 1'
#
loop_
_entity.id
_entity.type
_entity.pdbx_description
1 polymer ?
#
loop_
_entity_poly.entity_id
_entity_poly.type
_entity_poly.pdbx_seq_one_letter_code
_entity_poly.pdbx_strand_id
1 'polypeptide(L)'
;MKAVAAERRRFGYRRIHIMLERQGIAMNLKKLRRLYREEKLQVRRRGGRKRALGTRRPMLVPDSPNVRWSLDFVSDALTDGRRF
;
A
#
# COMPACT_ATOMS: atom_id res chain seq x y z
N MET A 1 12.23 -17.05 -17.37
CA MET A 1 11.38 -16.51 -16.27
C MET A 1 12.16 -15.74 -15.20
N LYS A 2 13.17 -16.34 -14.54
CA LYS A 2 14.00 -15.64 -13.52
C LYS A 2 14.67 -14.38 -14.05
N ALA A 3 15.27 -14.44 -15.23
CA ALA A 3 15.89 -13.28 -15.89
C ALA A 3 14.90 -12.11 -16.08
N VAL A 4 13.73 -12.39 -16.67
CA VAL A 4 12.65 -11.39 -16.87
C VAL A 4 12.14 -10.82 -15.54
N ALA A 5 12.01 -11.67 -14.52
CA ALA A 5 11.60 -11.23 -13.18
C ALA A 5 12.67 -10.37 -12.48
N ALA A 6 13.95 -10.64 -12.72
CA ALA A 6 15.07 -9.88 -12.16
C ALA A 6 15.21 -8.51 -12.84
N GLU A 7 15.09 -8.45 -14.17
CA GLU A 7 15.12 -7.23 -14.95
C GLU A 7 13.98 -6.28 -14.53
N ARG A 8 12.78 -6.83 -14.28
CA ARG A 8 11.59 -6.05 -13.88
C ARG A 8 11.02 -6.53 -12.55
N ARG A 9 11.76 -6.27 -11.46
CA ARG A 9 11.44 -6.66 -10.07
C ARG A 9 10.05 -6.31 -9.54
N ARG A 10 9.34 -5.34 -10.13
CA ARG A 10 7.98 -4.92 -9.72
C ARG A 10 6.86 -5.66 -10.47
N PHE A 11 7.20 -6.50 -11.44
CA PHE A 11 6.21 -7.19 -12.25
C PHE A 11 5.72 -8.45 -11.55
N GLY A 12 4.40 -8.54 -11.39
CA GLY A 12 3.72 -9.76 -10.97
C GLY A 12 3.66 -10.80 -12.09
N TYR A 13 3.23 -12.01 -11.74
CA TYR A 13 3.15 -13.15 -12.66
C TYR A 13 2.36 -12.86 -13.95
N ARG A 14 1.31 -12.02 -13.90
CA ARG A 14 0.51 -11.63 -15.08
C ARG A 14 1.31 -10.83 -16.11
N ARG A 15 2.13 -9.88 -15.65
CA ARG A 15 3.00 -9.07 -16.54
C ARG A 15 4.13 -9.92 -17.13
N ILE A 16 4.69 -10.82 -16.32
CA ILE A 16 5.72 -11.76 -16.77
C ILE A 16 5.18 -12.73 -17.81
N HIS A 17 3.93 -13.20 -17.65
CA HIS A 17 3.27 -14.08 -18.62
C HIS A 17 3.18 -13.44 -20.00
N ILE A 18 2.72 -12.19 -20.11
CA ILE A 18 2.68 -11.44 -21.37
C ILE A 18 4.10 -11.28 -21.98
N MET A 19 5.12 -11.03 -21.15
CA MET A 19 6.50 -10.90 -21.64
C MET A 19 7.05 -12.22 -22.17
N LEU A 20 6.72 -13.34 -21.52
CA LEU A 20 7.12 -14.67 -21.98
C LEU A 20 6.41 -15.04 -23.29
N GLU A 21 5.13 -14.69 -23.44
CA GLU A 21 4.40 -14.88 -24.71
C GLU A 21 5.03 -14.08 -25.86
N ARG A 22 5.46 -12.84 -25.60
CA ARG A 22 6.22 -12.03 -26.59
C ARG A 22 7.57 -12.62 -26.96
N GLN A 23 8.15 -13.44 -26.09
CA GLN A 23 9.39 -14.19 -26.36
C GLN A 23 9.11 -15.56 -27.00
N GLY A 24 7.86 -15.85 -27.39
CA GLY A 24 7.46 -17.13 -27.99
C GLY A 24 7.27 -18.27 -26.98
N ILE A 25 7.39 -18.00 -25.67
CA ILE A 25 7.22 -19.01 -24.62
C ILE A 25 5.75 -19.01 -24.18
N ALA A 26 4.95 -19.86 -24.82
CA ALA A 26 3.58 -20.11 -24.42
C ALA A 26 3.53 -21.09 -23.24
N MET A 27 2.98 -20.66 -22.10
CA MET A 27 2.77 -21.51 -20.92
C MET A 27 1.44 -21.21 -20.27
N ASN A 28 0.74 -22.25 -19.80
CA ASN A 28 -0.49 -22.09 -19.03
C ASN A 28 -0.25 -21.17 -17.81
N LEU A 29 -1.09 -20.15 -17.66
CA LEU A 29 -1.00 -19.16 -16.58
C LEU A 29 -1.01 -19.80 -15.19
N LYS A 30 -1.72 -20.93 -14.99
CA LYS A 30 -1.74 -21.69 -13.73
C LYS A 30 -0.35 -22.26 -13.41
N LYS A 31 0.32 -22.86 -14.40
CA LYS A 31 1.68 -23.40 -14.27
C LYS A 31 2.68 -22.29 -13.97
N LEU A 32 2.58 -21.17 -14.69
CA LEU A 32 3.41 -19.99 -14.46
C LEU A 32 3.25 -19.46 -13.03
N ARG A 33 2.01 -19.32 -12.55
CA ARG A 33 1.73 -18.84 -11.18
C ARG A 33 2.33 -19.78 -10.12
N ARG A 34 2.29 -21.10 -10.33
CA ARG A 34 2.88 -22.09 -9.43
C ARG A 34 4.41 -21.95 -9.38
N LEU A 35 5.07 -21.95 -10.54
CA LEU A 35 6.51 -21.75 -10.65
C LEU A 35 6.95 -20.40 -10.06
N TYR A 36 6.20 -19.32 -10.31
CA TYR A 36 6.47 -17.99 -9.73
C TYR A 36 6.48 -17.99 -8.20
N ARG A 37 5.56 -18.77 -7.59
CA ARG A 37 5.46 -18.91 -6.13
C ARG A 37 6.59 -19.79 -5.58
N GLU A 38 6.87 -20.93 -6.22
CA GLU A 38 7.95 -21.85 -5.84
C GLU A 38 9.32 -21.16 -5.90
N GLU A 39 9.53 -20.32 -6.92
CA GLU A 39 10.76 -19.54 -7.11
C GLU A 39 10.84 -18.26 -6.26
N LYS A 40 9.88 -18.05 -5.34
CA LYS A 40 9.81 -16.89 -4.43
C LYS A 40 9.94 -15.53 -5.14
N LEU A 41 9.47 -15.44 -6.39
CA LEU A 41 9.58 -14.23 -7.22
C LEU A 41 8.52 -13.17 -6.89
N GLN A 42 7.70 -13.40 -5.86
CA GLN A 42 6.59 -12.52 -5.49
C GLN A 42 7.09 -11.11 -5.14
N VAL A 43 6.45 -10.12 -5.74
CA VAL A 43 6.70 -8.70 -5.44
C VAL A 43 6.43 -8.46 -3.96
N ARG A 44 7.48 -8.12 -3.21
CA ARG A 44 7.36 -7.78 -1.79
C ARG A 44 6.51 -6.53 -1.65
N ARG A 45 5.48 -6.60 -0.80
CA ARG A 45 4.76 -5.41 -0.36
C ARG A 45 5.75 -4.54 0.40
N ARG A 46 5.83 -3.25 0.05
CA ARG A 46 6.54 -2.28 0.91
C ARG A 46 5.88 -2.32 2.28
N GLY A 47 6.67 -2.47 3.34
CA GLY A 47 6.16 -2.34 4.70
C GLY A 47 5.43 -1.01 4.83
N GLY A 48 4.23 -1.04 5.42
CA GLY A 48 3.48 0.18 5.70
C GLY A 48 4.35 1.15 6.50
N ARG A 49 4.12 2.46 6.34
CA ARG A 49 4.79 3.48 7.16
C ARG A 49 4.60 3.10 8.62
N LYS A 50 5.70 2.89 9.35
CA LYS A 50 5.66 2.67 10.80
C LYS A 50 4.96 3.88 11.42
N ARG A 51 3.71 3.73 11.84
CA ARG A 51 3.02 4.75 12.63
C ARG A 51 3.60 4.65 14.04
N ALA A 52 3.91 5.80 14.64
CA ALA A 52 4.29 5.81 16.04
C ALA A 52 3.13 5.22 16.86
N LEU A 53 3.34 4.03 17.40
CA LEU A 53 2.47 3.37 18.39
C LEU A 53 2.73 3.92 19.80
N GLY A 54 3.40 5.07 19.91
CA GLY A 54 3.69 5.68 21.19
C GLY A 54 2.39 6.04 21.91
N THR A 55 2.31 5.73 23.20
CA THR A 55 1.27 6.21 24.10
C THR A 55 1.20 7.72 23.95
N ARG A 56 0.09 8.25 23.41
CA ARG A 56 -0.15 9.70 23.44
C ARG A 56 0.03 10.15 24.89
N ARG A 57 0.82 11.21 25.11
CA ARG A 57 0.93 11.81 26.45
C ARG A 57 -0.50 12.09 26.94
N PRO A 58 -0.84 11.74 28.20
CA PRO A 58 -2.16 12.03 28.74
C PRO A 58 -2.44 13.53 28.60
N MET A 59 -3.64 13.87 28.14
CA MET A 59 -4.04 15.28 28.04
C MET A 59 -4.11 15.85 29.45
N LEU A 60 -3.42 16.97 29.68
CA LEU A 60 -3.49 17.69 30.95
C LEU A 60 -4.89 18.27 31.12
N VAL A 61 -5.54 18.02 32.25
CA VAL A 61 -6.83 18.64 32.60
C VAL A 61 -6.53 20.01 33.24
N PRO A 62 -7.19 21.12 32.83
CA PRO A 62 -6.97 22.41 33.45
C PRO A 62 -7.54 22.45 34.89
N ASP A 63 -6.80 23.06 35.82
CA ASP A 63 -7.13 23.10 37.24
C ASP A 63 -8.25 24.11 37.60
N SER A 64 -8.56 25.04 36.70
CA SER A 64 -9.63 26.03 36.88
C SER A 64 -10.23 26.48 35.54
N PRO A 65 -11.45 27.08 35.56
CA PRO A 65 -12.06 27.66 34.36
C PRO A 65 -11.17 28.71 33.68
N ASN A 66 -11.28 28.86 32.37
CA ASN A 66 -10.55 29.83 31.54
C ASN A 66 -9.01 29.66 31.46
N VAL A 67 -8.44 28.58 32.00
CA VAL A 67 -6.98 28.29 31.91
C VAL A 67 -6.57 27.78 30.53
N ARG A 68 -7.48 27.13 29.79
CA ARG A 68 -7.21 26.62 28.45
C ARG A 68 -8.40 26.85 27.53
N TRP A 69 -8.09 27.32 26.33
CA TRP A 69 -9.04 27.48 25.23
C TRP A 69 -8.58 26.56 24.10
N SER A 70 -9.47 25.67 23.66
CA SER A 70 -9.25 24.83 22.48
C SER A 70 -10.19 25.31 21.39
N LEU A 71 -9.64 25.57 20.21
CA LEU A 71 -10.41 25.94 19.03
C LEU A 71 -10.09 24.92 17.93
N ASP A 72 -11.12 24.25 17.44
CA ASP A 72 -11.04 23.38 16.27
C ASP A 72 -11.99 23.93 15.20
N PHE A 73 -11.53 23.91 13.95
CA PHE A 73 -12.35 24.30 12.81
C PHE A 73 -13.06 23.07 12.25
N VAL A 74 -14.37 23.16 12.11
CA VAL A 74 -15.18 22.19 11.38
C VAL A 74 -15.58 22.82 10.06
N SER A 75 -15.30 22.13 8.95
CA SER A 75 -15.80 22.51 7.64
C SER A 75 -16.81 21.46 7.19
N ASP A 76 -18.02 21.90 6.86
CA ASP A 76 -19.02 21.03 6.26
C ASP A 76 -18.82 20.91 4.74
N ALA A 77 -19.27 19.78 4.20
CA ALA A 77 -19.42 19.59 2.76
C ALA A 77 -20.90 19.54 2.43
N LEU A 78 -21.29 20.20 1.34
CA LEU A 78 -22.65 20.09 0.81
C LEU A 78 -22.93 18.65 0.37
N THR A 79 -24.20 18.29 0.28
CA THR A 79 -24.65 16.94 -0.15
C THR A 79 -24.17 16.55 -1.54
N ASP A 80 -23.73 17.51 -2.36
CA ASP A 80 -23.12 17.30 -3.68
C ASP A 80 -21.58 17.13 -3.64
N GLY A 81 -20.98 17.14 -2.45
CA GLY A 81 -19.54 16.95 -2.23
C GLY A 81 -18.69 18.20 -2.37
N ARG A 82 -19.27 19.38 -2.61
CA ARG A 82 -18.53 20.64 -2.67
C ARG A 82 -18.17 21.15 -1.27
N ARG A 83 -16.97 21.72 -1.14
CA ARG A 83 -16.44 22.35 0.08
C ARG A 83 -16.55 23.86 -0.05
N PHE A 84 -16.80 24.55 1.06
CA PHE A 84 -16.72 26.02 1.17
C PHE A 84 -15.29 26.53 1.09
#